data_AF-A0A9P7VT52-F1
#
_entry.id   AF-A0A9P7VT52-F1
#
_cell.length_a   1.000
_cell.length_b   1.000
_cell.length_c   1.000
_cell.angle_alpha   90.00
_cell.angle_beta   90.00
_cell.angle_gamma   90.00
#
_symmetry.space_group_name_H-M   'P 1'
#
loop_
_entity.id
_entity.type
_entity.pdbx_description
1 polymer ?
#
loop_
_entity_poly.entity_id
_entity_poly.type
_entity_poly.pdbx_seq_one_letter_code
_entity_poly.pdbx_strand_id
1 'polypeptide(L)'
;MSVNNFCFPLPPVLENERVKLVPFDISVHAKLHVDAAPPASFYDFLPIGPFTDAQDLITSFWEKRIEHGPGETGFAVYDKSKREHAYAGLITYINSSAEDLVTEIGFVMILP
;
A
#
# COMPACT_ATOMS: atom_id res chain seq x y z
N MET A 1 12.24 0.36 12.21
CA MET A 1 11.99 1.06 10.93
C MET A 1 12.78 0.32 9.87
N SER A 2 12.11 -0.52 9.08
CA SER A 2 12.74 -1.19 7.94
C SER A 2 13.09 -0.13 6.90
N VAL A 3 14.34 -0.09 6.45
CA VAL A 3 14.77 0.76 5.35
C VAL A 3 14.11 0.20 4.10
N ASN A 4 13.23 0.97 3.47
CA ASN A 4 12.53 0.60 2.24
C ASN A 4 13.57 0.28 1.15
N ASN A 5 13.57 -0.95 0.63
CA ASN A 5 14.55 -1.44 -0.35
C ASN A 5 14.27 -0.95 -1.78
N PHE A 6 13.39 0.03 -1.97
CA PHE A 6 12.94 0.48 -3.28
C PHE A 6 14.05 1.14 -4.11
N CYS A 7 14.05 0.89 -5.42
CA CYS A 7 15.11 1.29 -6.35
C CYS A 7 15.16 2.79 -6.67
N PHE A 8 14.11 3.56 -6.33
CA PHE A 8 14.09 5.01 -6.50
C PHE A 8 14.10 5.75 -5.16
N PRO A 9 14.69 6.96 -5.10
CA PRO A 9 14.58 7.80 -3.91
C PRO A 9 13.12 8.19 -3.68
N LEU A 10 12.63 7.94 -2.47
CA LEU A 10 11.29 8.32 -2.04
C LEU A 10 11.37 9.36 -0.94
N PRO A 11 10.57 10.45 -1.00
CA PRO A 11 10.43 11.32 0.14
C PRO A 11 9.72 10.57 1.28
N PRO A 12 9.96 10.96 2.55
CA PRO A 12 9.32 10.31 3.70
C PRO A 12 7.79 10.49 3.71
N VAL A 13 7.30 11.54 3.04
CA VAL A 13 5.88 11.86 2.90
C VAL A 13 5.64 12.44 1.50
N LEU A 14 4.57 12.02 0.83
CA LEU A 14 4.00 12.69 -0.34
C LEU A 14 2.63 13.23 0.05
N GLU A 15 2.38 14.53 -0.07
CA GLU A 15 1.08 15.08 0.31
C GLU A 15 0.66 16.31 -0.48
N ASN A 16 -0.65 16.55 -0.51
CA ASN A 16 -1.26 17.79 -0.95
C ASN A 16 -2.35 18.23 0.06
N GLU A 17 -3.26 19.12 -0.32
CA GLU A 17 -4.33 19.59 0.57
C GLU A 17 -5.30 18.48 1.02
N ARG A 18 -5.46 17.41 0.24
CA ARG A 18 -6.50 16.38 0.45
C ARG A 18 -5.98 15.00 0.78
N VAL A 19 -4.78 14.66 0.34
CA VAL A 19 -4.23 13.30 0.47
C VAL A 19 -2.82 13.37 1.03
N LYS A 20 -2.50 12.41 1.89
CA LYS A 20 -1.15 12.11 2.36
C LYS A 20 -0.84 10.65 2.10
N LEU A 21 0.34 10.40 1.54
CA LEU A 21 0.92 9.07 1.38
C LEU A 21 2.16 8.99 2.27
N VAL A 22 2.26 7.89 3.01
CA VAL A 22 3.46 7.52 3.78
C VAL A 22 3.85 6.10 3.42
N PRO A 23 5.14 5.73 3.55
CA PRO A 23 5.54 4.33 3.41
C PRO A 23 4.67 3.42 4.26
N PHE A 24 4.20 2.32 3.67
CA PHE A 24 3.31 1.41 4.35
C PHE A 24 4.09 0.62 5.43
N ASP A 25 3.91 1.02 6.67
CA ASP A 25 4.32 0.26 7.85
C ASP A 25 3.44 -0.99 8.00
N ILE A 26 4.03 -2.15 7.74
CA ILE A 26 3.34 -3.45 7.78
C ILE A 26 2.79 -3.78 9.19
N SER A 27 3.44 -3.28 10.26
CA SER A 27 3.03 -3.54 11.65
C SER A 27 1.79 -2.76 12.07
N VAL A 28 1.46 -1.70 11.35
CA VAL A 28 0.34 -0.80 11.63
C VAL A 28 -0.74 -0.96 10.57
N HIS A 29 -0.38 -0.76 9.30
CA HIS A 29 -1.35 -0.57 8.24
C HIS A 29 -1.99 -1.86 7.76
N ALA A 30 -1.36 -3.04 7.94
CA ALA A 30 -2.01 -4.31 7.61
C ALA A 30 -3.30 -4.50 8.40
N LYS A 31 -3.25 -4.23 9.71
CA LYS A 31 -4.43 -4.28 10.57
C LYS A 31 -5.45 -3.21 10.22
N LEU A 32 -5.01 -1.95 10.01
CA LEU A 32 -5.92 -0.87 9.61
C LEU A 32 -6.64 -1.19 8.30
N HIS A 33 -5.94 -1.80 7.34
CA HIS A 33 -6.52 -2.17 6.06
C HIS A 33 -7.60 -3.23 6.20
N VAL A 34 -7.30 -4.34 6.88
CA VAL A 34 -8.25 -5.45 7.00
C VAL A 34 -9.44 -5.07 7.89
N ASP A 35 -9.22 -4.29 8.96
CA ASP A 35 -10.30 -3.81 9.83
C ASP A 35 -11.29 -2.88 9.08
N ALA A 36 -10.79 -2.12 8.08
CA ALA A 36 -11.58 -1.16 7.32
C ALA A 36 -12.08 -1.69 5.96
N ALA A 37 -11.57 -2.84 5.50
CA ALA A 37 -11.93 -3.42 4.22
C ALA A 37 -13.43 -3.77 4.17
N PRO A 38 -14.14 -3.36 3.10
CA PRO A 38 -15.53 -3.75 2.90
C PRO A 38 -15.64 -5.25 2.50
N PRO A 39 -16.85 -5.78 2.24
CA PRO A 39 -17.02 -7.20 1.89
C PRO A 39 -16.16 -7.67 0.71
N ALA A 40 -16.05 -8.99 0.56
CA ALA A 40 -15.17 -9.66 -0.41
C ALA A 40 -15.25 -9.12 -1.86
N SER A 41 -16.41 -8.60 -2.28
CA SER A 41 -16.59 -7.95 -3.59
C SER A 41 -15.65 -6.76 -3.84
N PHE A 42 -15.06 -6.18 -2.79
CA PHE A 42 -14.01 -5.18 -2.89
C PHE A 42 -12.80 -5.65 -3.71
N TYR A 43 -12.55 -6.96 -3.72
CA TYR A 43 -11.39 -7.59 -4.35
C TYR A 43 -11.71 -8.23 -5.70
N ASP A 44 -12.94 -8.13 -6.22
CA ASP A 44 -13.40 -8.84 -7.44
C ASP A 44 -12.51 -8.61 -8.68
N PHE A 45 -11.83 -7.47 -8.74
CA PHE A 45 -10.96 -7.08 -9.86
C PHE A 45 -9.48 -7.03 -9.49
N LEU A 46 -9.11 -7.57 -8.32
CA LEU A 46 -7.74 -7.67 -7.88
C LEU A 46 -7.31 -9.16 -7.91
N PRO A 47 -6.07 -9.46 -8.30
CA PRO A 47 -5.56 -10.83 -8.27
C PRO A 47 -5.15 -11.28 -6.84
N ILE A 48 -5.62 -10.57 -5.81
CA ILE A 48 -5.25 -10.69 -4.40
C ILE A 48 -6.51 -10.50 -3.54
N GLY A 49 -6.45 -10.97 -2.30
CA GLY A 49 -7.55 -10.89 -1.37
C GLY A 49 -8.77 -11.74 -1.78
N PRO A 50 -9.90 -11.60 -1.08
CA PRO A 50 -10.05 -10.88 0.19
C PRO A 50 -9.12 -11.44 1.27
N PHE A 51 -8.73 -10.60 2.22
CA PHE A 51 -7.87 -11.01 3.32
C PHE A 51 -8.69 -11.31 4.57
N THR A 52 -8.43 -12.44 5.24
CA THR A 52 -9.18 -12.81 6.45
C THR A 52 -8.76 -12.03 7.68
N ASP A 53 -7.46 -11.71 7.78
CA ASP A 53 -6.87 -10.93 8.87
C ASP A 53 -5.57 -10.27 8.40
N ALA A 54 -4.94 -9.50 9.29
CA ALA A 54 -3.67 -8.83 8.99
C ALA A 54 -2.55 -9.79 8.60
N GLN A 55 -2.48 -10.99 9.20
CA GLN A 55 -1.44 -11.97 8.91
C GLN A 55 -1.63 -12.57 7.51
N ASP A 56 -2.87 -12.79 7.10
CA ASP A 56 -3.20 -13.21 5.75
C ASP A 56 -2.80 -12.14 4.71
N LEU A 57 -3.10 -10.86 4.94
CA LEU A 57 -2.62 -9.77 4.06
C LEU A 57 -1.09 -9.77 3.95
N ILE A 58 -0.39 -9.92 5.08
CA ILE A 58 1.08 -9.93 5.12
C ILE A 58 1.62 -11.09 4.29
N THR A 59 1.18 -12.31 4.57
CA THR A 59 1.78 -13.53 4.00
C THR A 59 1.30 -13.85 2.58
N SER A 60 0.05 -13.53 2.24
CA SER A 60 -0.52 -13.83 0.93
C SER A 60 -0.23 -12.75 -0.11
N PHE A 61 -0.06 -11.49 0.32
CA PHE A 61 0.18 -10.36 -0.57
C PHE A 61 1.50 -9.66 -0.31
N TRP A 62 1.75 -9.16 0.90
CA TRP A 62 2.90 -8.28 1.15
C TRP A 62 4.24 -8.99 0.90
N GLU A 63 4.49 -10.10 1.59
CA GLU A 63 5.73 -10.86 1.50
C GLU A 63 5.94 -11.45 0.09
N LYS A 64 4.84 -11.86 -0.57
CA LYS A 64 4.90 -12.49 -1.89
C LYS A 64 5.06 -11.51 -3.04
N ARG A 65 4.46 -10.32 -2.94
CA ARG A 65 4.34 -9.39 -4.06
C ARG A 65 5.10 -8.09 -3.86
N ILE A 66 5.14 -7.55 -2.65
CA ILE A 66 5.67 -6.21 -2.37
C ILE A 66 7.07 -6.26 -1.74
N GLU A 67 7.36 -7.25 -0.89
CA GLU A 67 8.70 -7.44 -0.30
C GLU A 67 9.60 -8.32 -1.18
N HIS A 68 9.28 -8.48 -2.47
CA HIS A 68 9.98 -9.40 -3.36
C HIS A 68 11.32 -8.86 -3.89
N GLY A 69 11.55 -7.56 -3.79
CA GLY A 69 12.77 -6.94 -4.31
C GLY A 69 12.72 -5.41 -4.29
N PRO A 70 13.69 -4.75 -4.96
CA PRO A 70 13.74 -3.29 -5.03
C PRO A 70 12.77 -2.68 -6.05
N GLY A 71 12.06 -3.50 -6.82
CA GLY A 71 11.10 -3.04 -7.84
C GLY A 71 9.73 -2.67 -7.27
N GLU A 72 9.51 -2.91 -5.97
CA GLU A 72 8.22 -2.82 -5.33
C GLU A 72 8.27 -2.01 -4.04
N THR A 73 7.20 -1.25 -3.80
CA THR A 73 6.95 -0.61 -2.52
C THR A 73 5.47 -0.25 -2.37
N GLY A 74 5.01 -0.03 -1.14
CA GLY A 74 3.63 0.37 -0.86
C GLY A 74 3.53 1.61 0.00
N PHE A 75 2.41 2.30 -0.13
CA PHE A 75 2.07 3.50 0.61
C PHE A 75 0.71 3.35 1.28
N ALA A 76 0.65 3.74 2.55
CA ALA A 76 -0.62 3.99 3.22
C ALA A 76 -1.19 5.32 2.74
N VAL A 77 -2.45 5.30 2.33
CA VAL A 77 -3.21 6.48 1.89
C VAL A 77 -3.98 7.03 3.07
N TYR A 78 -3.91 8.34 3.27
CA TYR A 78 -4.63 9.06 4.31
C TYR A 78 -5.45 10.20 3.70
N ASP A 79 -6.72 10.28 4.07
CA ASP A 79 -7.65 11.33 3.65
C ASP A 79 -7.58 12.52 4.62
N LYS A 80 -6.98 13.63 4.18
CA LYS A 80 -6.82 14.86 4.97
C LYS A 80 -8.11 15.69 5.06
N SER A 81 -9.15 15.36 4.29
CA SER A 81 -10.44 16.02 4.38
C SER A 81 -11.28 15.51 5.55
N LYS A 82 -11.03 14.28 6.01
CA LYS A 82 -11.65 13.68 7.20
C LYS A 82 -10.91 14.15 8.46
N ARG A 83 -11.64 14.23 9.59
CA ARG A 83 -11.03 14.52 10.90
C ARG A 83 -9.97 13.45 11.21
N GLU A 84 -8.88 13.88 11.84
CA GLU A 84 -7.73 13.03 12.24
C GLU A 84 -6.93 12.41 11.09
N HIS A 85 -7.17 12.82 9.84
CA HIS A 85 -6.54 12.25 8.64
C HIS A 85 -6.73 10.73 8.62
N ALA A 86 -7.96 10.28 8.36
CA ALA A 86 -8.32 8.86 8.43
C ALA A 86 -7.55 8.02 7.40
N TYR A 87 -7.14 6.81 7.79
CA TYR A 87 -6.59 5.82 6.87
C TYR A 87 -7.64 5.51 5.79
N ALA A 88 -7.24 5.61 4.53
CA ALA A 88 -8.10 5.57 3.36
C ALA A 88 -7.71 4.48 2.36
N GLY A 89 -6.63 3.72 2.63
CA GLY A 89 -6.29 2.56 1.82
C GLY A 89 -4.80 2.40 1.54
N LEU A 90 -4.51 1.67 0.47
CA LEU A 90 -3.17 1.26 0.07
C LEU A 90 -3.00 1.46 -1.45
N ILE A 91 -1.85 1.96 -1.85
CA ILE A 91 -1.40 2.06 -3.24
C ILE A 91 0.06 1.61 -3.32
N THR A 92 0.48 1.02 -4.45
CA THR A 92 1.83 0.49 -4.59
C THR A 92 2.52 0.98 -5.85
N TYR A 93 3.84 1.07 -5.80
CA TYR A 93 4.67 1.01 -7.01
C TYR A 93 5.11 -0.44 -7.21
N ILE A 94 4.98 -0.94 -8.43
CA ILE A 94 5.40 -2.28 -8.82
C ILE A 94 6.16 -2.25 -10.13
N ASN A 95 6.86 -3.35 -10.44
CA ASN A 95 7.59 -3.53 -11.69
C ASN A 95 8.54 -2.34 -11.99
N SER A 96 9.10 -1.74 -10.95
CA SER A 96 9.95 -0.56 -11.09
C SER A 96 11.36 -0.97 -11.53
N SER A 97 11.91 -0.26 -12.51
CA SER A 97 13.27 -0.47 -13.02
C SER A 97 14.00 0.86 -13.03
N ALA A 98 15.04 0.97 -12.19
CA ALA A 98 15.92 2.13 -12.18
C ALA A 98 16.78 2.24 -13.44
N GLU A 99 17.08 1.11 -14.09
CA GLU A 99 17.82 1.06 -15.36
C GLU A 99 16.98 1.63 -16.51
N ASP A 100 15.71 1.24 -16.59
CA ASP A 100 14.81 1.64 -17.67
C ASP A 100 14.03 2.93 -17.38
N LEU A 101 14.15 3.46 -16.15
CA LEU A 101 13.42 4.64 -15.65
C LEU A 101 11.89 4.50 -15.75
N VAL A 102 11.39 3.29 -15.43
CA VAL A 102 9.95 2.99 -15.44
C VAL A 102 9.45 2.58 -14.06
N THR A 103 8.17 2.87 -13.80
CA THR A 103 7.44 2.41 -12.63
C THR A 103 5.98 2.24 -13.01
N GLU A 104 5.30 1.30 -12.37
CA GLU A 104 3.86 1.07 -12.50
C GLU A 104 3.18 1.38 -11.17
N ILE A 105 2.06 2.11 -11.23
CA ILE A 105 1.15 2.24 -10.09
C ILE A 105 0.21 1.04 -10.10
N GLY A 106 0.29 0.20 -9.07
CA GLY A 106 -0.47 -1.04 -8.96
C GLY A 106 -1.17 -1.21 -7.61
N PHE A 107 -1.96 -2.28 -7.49
CA PHE A 107 -2.68 -2.67 -6.27
C PHE A 107 -3.35 -1.49 -5.56
N VAL A 108 -4.18 -0.76 -6.31
CA VAL A 108 -4.91 0.40 -5.81
C VAL A 108 -6.13 -0.07 -5.04
N MET A 109 -6.08 0.01 -3.72
CA MET A 109 -7.16 -0.39 -2.82
C MET A 109 -7.59 0.82 -1.99
N ILE A 110 -8.63 1.52 -2.43
CA ILE A 110 -9.19 2.71 -1.76
C ILE A 110 -10.43 2.32 -0.97
N LEU A 111 -10.41 2.60 0.32
CA LEU A 111 -11.47 2.27 1.26
C LEU A 111 -12.58 3.35 1.26
N PRO A 112 -13.83 3.01 1.64
CA PRO A 112 -14.94 3.95 1.71
C PRO A 112 -14.76 5.15 2.68
#